data_AF-A0A4U0TND1-F1
#
_entry.id   AF-A0A4U0TND1-F1
#
_cell.length_a   1.000
_cell.length_b   1.000
_cell.length_c   1.000
_cell.angle_alpha   90.00
_cell.angle_beta   90.00
_cell.angle_gamma   90.00
#
_symmetry.space_group_name_H-M   'P 1'
#
loop_
_entity.id
_entity.type
_entity.pdbx_description
1 polymer ?
#
loop_
_entity_poly.entity_id
_entity_poly.type
_entity_poly.pdbx_seq_one_letter_code
_entity_poly.pdbx_strand_id
1 'polypeptide(L)'
;MAIPIPPHHGPPPGFGGDMPPPSGAFRIDDWHHVNPPAGPPPMQGEQLPPMVDILGDEMPARPANGKKAKADKKAFEPVETMFEGTMLEKAEPLIGGKLTWARVGKRSLPFDEKKLVALVREHRQQTRSGPAADFSRLSSNQQGVITRLIEERQLQEKNGDADWILVDVVRYGVPHFFTRPMDVRKLRVILKR
;
A
#
# COMPACT_ATOMS: atom_id res chain seq x y z
N MET A 1 -42.08 -35.43 29.37
CA MET A 1 -40.71 -35.08 29.82
C MET A 1 -40.26 -33.89 29.01
N ALA A 2 -40.12 -32.73 29.65
CA ALA A 2 -39.81 -31.46 29.00
C ALA A 2 -38.28 -31.24 28.98
N ILE A 3 -37.74 -30.85 27.82
CA ILE A 3 -36.33 -30.54 27.62
C ILE A 3 -36.16 -29.02 27.77
N PRO A 4 -35.24 -28.52 28.61
CA PRO A 4 -35.04 -27.08 28.79
C PRO A 4 -34.31 -26.44 27.59
N ILE A 5 -34.77 -25.26 27.20
CA ILE A 5 -34.18 -24.39 26.17
C ILE A 5 -32.98 -23.63 26.78
N PRO A 6 -31.79 -23.61 26.16
CA PRO A 6 -30.68 -22.78 26.60
C PRO A 6 -30.86 -21.29 26.20
N PRO A 7 -30.30 -20.34 26.97
CA PRO A 7 -30.55 -18.91 26.82
C PRO A 7 -29.91 -18.31 25.56
N HIS A 8 -30.61 -17.34 24.99
CA HIS A 8 -30.16 -16.44 23.92
C HIS A 8 -28.86 -15.71 24.32
N HIS A 9 -27.76 -16.00 23.62
CA HIS A 9 -26.61 -15.09 23.58
C HIS A 9 -26.88 -14.03 22.49
N GLY A 10 -27.03 -12.78 22.90
CA GLY A 10 -27.06 -11.64 21.97
C GLY A 10 -25.74 -11.53 21.20
N PRO A 11 -25.75 -10.89 20.01
CA PRO A 11 -24.53 -10.68 19.24
C PRO A 11 -23.55 -9.77 20.01
N PRO A 12 -22.23 -10.01 19.91
CA PRO A 12 -21.26 -9.15 20.57
C PRO A 12 -21.30 -7.73 19.98
N PRO A 13 -21.20 -6.70 20.82
CA PRO A 13 -21.16 -5.32 20.37
C PRO A 13 -19.77 -5.00 19.79
N GLY A 14 -19.75 -4.36 18.62
CA GLY A 14 -18.63 -3.55 18.17
C GLY A 14 -17.42 -4.29 17.61
N PHE A 15 -17.41 -4.47 16.29
CA PHE A 15 -16.18 -4.42 15.50
C PHE A 15 -16.42 -3.48 14.32
N GLY A 16 -16.60 -2.20 14.66
CA GLY A 16 -16.22 -1.11 13.77
C GLY A 16 -14.77 -0.79 14.07
N GLY A 17 -13.90 -0.97 13.09
CA GLY A 17 -12.47 -0.77 13.24
C GLY A 17 -11.76 -1.40 12.06
N ASP A 18 -11.30 -0.53 11.19
CA ASP A 18 -10.40 -0.73 10.05
C ASP A 18 -9.72 -2.09 10.02
N MET A 19 -10.15 -2.92 9.06
CA MET A 19 -9.39 -4.10 8.69
C MET A 19 -8.03 -3.61 8.18
N PRO A 20 -6.91 -3.92 8.84
CA PRO A 20 -5.60 -3.53 8.35
C PRO A 20 -5.40 -4.17 6.97
N PRO A 21 -4.73 -3.47 6.02
CA PRO A 21 -4.45 -4.04 4.72
C PRO A 21 -3.75 -5.39 4.89
N PRO A 22 -3.99 -6.36 3.97
CA PRO A 22 -3.35 -7.66 4.04
C PRO A 22 -1.84 -7.49 4.21
N SER A 23 -1.29 -8.09 5.26
CA SER A 23 0.07 -7.84 5.70
C SER A 23 1.08 -8.06 4.55
N GLY A 24 1.82 -6.99 4.22
CA GLY A 24 2.91 -7.03 3.24
C GLY A 24 2.55 -6.59 1.82
N ALA A 25 1.46 -5.85 1.65
CA ALA A 25 1.16 -5.04 0.47
C ALA A 25 1.58 -3.58 0.74
N PHE A 26 2.33 -2.93 -0.17
CA PHE A 26 2.85 -1.57 0.04
C PHE A 26 2.39 -0.64 -1.09
N ARG A 27 1.71 0.47 -0.75
CA ARG A 27 1.36 1.54 -1.69
C ARG A 27 2.51 2.55 -1.73
N ILE A 28 2.78 3.12 -2.90
CA ILE A 28 3.90 4.07 -3.06
C ILE A 28 3.60 5.41 -2.39
N ASP A 29 2.34 5.84 -2.32
CA ASP A 29 1.92 7.09 -1.66
C ASP A 29 2.25 7.14 -0.16
N ASP A 30 2.37 5.98 0.50
CA ASP A 30 2.84 5.86 1.88
C ASP A 30 4.32 6.29 2.05
N TRP A 31 5.11 6.32 0.98
CA TRP A 31 6.51 6.77 1.04
C TRP A 31 6.63 8.29 1.23
N HIS A 32 5.74 9.06 0.61
CA HIS A 32 5.76 10.52 0.70
C HIS A 32 5.35 11.06 2.08
N HIS A 33 4.82 10.20 2.96
CA HIS A 33 4.39 10.55 4.31
C HIS A 33 5.41 10.25 5.41
N VAL A 34 6.55 9.62 5.08
CA VAL A 34 7.59 9.33 6.08
C VAL A 34 8.63 10.46 6.08
N ASN A 35 8.44 11.37 7.03
CA ASN A 35 9.32 12.49 7.46
C ASN A 35 9.37 13.75 6.58
N PRO A 36 8.64 14.82 6.95
CA PRO A 36 9.29 16.11 7.11
C PRO A 36 10.20 16.08 8.36
N PRO A 37 11.40 16.69 8.34
CA PRO A 37 12.21 16.86 9.55
C PRO A 37 11.42 17.66 10.58
N ALA A 38 11.33 17.12 11.80
CA ALA A 38 10.68 17.78 12.93
C ALA A 38 11.28 19.17 13.15
N GLY A 39 10.54 20.20 12.74
CA GLY A 39 10.78 21.57 13.16
C GLY A 39 10.52 21.72 14.66
N PRO A 40 11.19 22.66 15.35
CA PRO A 40 11.09 22.81 16.79
C PRO A 40 9.66 23.16 17.23
N PRO A 41 9.22 22.72 18.43
CA PRO A 41 7.88 22.95 18.93
C PRO A 41 7.64 24.45 19.18
N PRO A 42 6.42 24.98 18.94
CA PRO A 42 6.08 26.33 19.38
C PRO A 42 6.01 26.36 20.91
N MET A 43 6.74 27.31 21.50
CA MET A 43 6.75 27.53 22.95
C MET A 43 5.35 27.94 23.44
N GLN A 44 4.89 27.24 24.48
CA GLN A 44 3.79 27.65 25.33
C GLN A 44 4.23 28.86 26.18
N GLY A 45 3.44 29.92 26.16
CA GLY A 45 3.50 31.05 27.09
C GLY A 45 2.11 31.26 27.70
N GLU A 46 2.08 31.36 29.02
CA GLU A 46 0.94 31.26 29.95
C GLU A 46 -0.12 32.36 29.84
N GLN A 47 -1.38 32.04 30.17
CA GLN A 47 -2.12 32.58 31.35
C GLN A 47 -3.63 32.19 31.34
N LEU A 48 -4.11 31.67 32.47
CA LEU A 48 -5.54 31.50 32.85
C LEU A 48 -5.79 32.34 34.14
N PRO A 49 -7.03 32.50 34.65
CA PRO A 49 -8.05 33.51 34.35
C PRO A 49 -8.37 34.37 35.62
N PRO A 50 -9.48 35.16 35.68
CA PRO A 50 -10.65 34.59 36.37
C PRO A 50 -12.05 35.08 35.89
N MET A 51 -13.02 34.17 36.07
CA MET A 51 -14.44 34.33 36.44
C MET A 51 -15.31 35.46 35.86
N VAL A 52 -16.43 35.04 35.24
CA VAL A 52 -17.77 35.62 35.50
C VAL A 52 -18.84 34.56 35.25
N ASP A 53 -19.65 34.36 36.28
CA ASP A 53 -20.83 33.49 36.38
C ASP A 53 -22.05 34.37 36.09
N ILE A 54 -22.80 34.13 35.01
CA ILE A 54 -24.13 34.75 34.82
C ILE A 54 -25.11 33.73 34.22
N LEU A 55 -26.15 33.54 35.03
CA LEU A 55 -27.35 32.72 34.95
C LEU A 55 -28.35 33.16 33.85
N GLY A 56 -29.18 32.20 33.40
CA GLY A 56 -30.47 32.42 32.72
C GLY A 56 -30.40 32.46 31.19
N ASP A 57 -31.38 32.05 30.39
CA ASP A 57 -32.67 31.35 30.51
C ASP A 57 -33.03 30.98 29.04
N GLU A 58 -34.16 30.30 28.79
CA GLU A 58 -34.77 30.03 27.47
C GLU A 58 -34.15 28.97 26.53
N MET A 59 -34.67 27.75 26.61
CA MET A 59 -34.93 26.91 25.43
C MET A 59 -36.14 27.45 24.65
N PRO A 60 -36.12 27.35 23.31
CA PRO A 60 -37.33 26.94 22.61
C PRO A 60 -37.14 25.71 21.72
N ALA A 61 -38.26 25.00 21.59
CA ALA A 61 -38.44 23.67 21.07
C ALA A 61 -38.07 23.46 19.58
N ARG A 62 -37.80 22.19 19.24
CA ARG A 62 -37.75 21.63 17.88
C ARG A 62 -38.96 22.03 17.03
N PRO A 63 -38.77 22.03 15.70
CA PRO A 63 -39.70 21.29 14.85
C PRO A 63 -39.01 20.16 14.09
N ALA A 64 -39.73 19.04 14.02
CA ALA A 64 -39.39 17.84 13.27
C ALA A 64 -39.48 18.09 11.76
N ASN A 65 -38.46 17.72 10.99
CA ASN A 65 -38.62 16.97 9.74
C ASN A 65 -37.26 16.51 9.15
N GLY A 66 -36.65 15.49 9.76
CA GLY A 66 -35.50 14.82 9.17
C GLY A 66 -35.98 13.61 8.37
N LYS A 67 -36.30 13.80 7.08
CA LYS A 67 -36.42 12.66 6.14
C LYS A 67 -35.13 11.84 6.30
N LYS A 68 -35.25 10.62 6.84
CA LYS A 68 -34.14 9.66 6.85
C LYS A 68 -33.85 9.37 5.39
N ALA A 69 -32.86 10.07 4.84
CA ALA A 69 -32.24 9.69 3.59
C ALA A 69 -31.81 8.23 3.81
N LYS A 70 -32.50 7.31 3.15
CA LYS A 70 -31.99 5.96 2.98
C LYS A 70 -30.72 6.17 2.18
N ALA A 71 -29.58 6.15 2.86
CA ALA A 71 -28.31 6.04 2.19
C ALA A 71 -28.40 4.74 1.41
N ASP A 72 -28.62 4.85 0.10
CA ASP A 72 -28.35 3.79 -0.84
C ASP A 72 -26.89 3.41 -0.58
N LYS A 73 -26.71 2.34 0.19
CA LYS A 73 -25.43 1.67 0.31
C LYS A 73 -25.18 1.15 -1.09
N LYS A 74 -24.55 1.97 -1.95
CA LYS A 74 -23.87 1.49 -3.15
C LYS A 74 -23.02 0.34 -2.63
N ALA A 75 -23.45 -0.87 -2.97
CA ALA A 75 -22.70 -2.07 -2.66
C ALA A 75 -21.32 -1.83 -3.27
N PHE A 76 -20.31 -1.74 -2.41
CA PHE A 76 -18.92 -1.71 -2.85
C PHE A 76 -18.73 -3.00 -3.64
N GLU A 77 -18.62 -2.91 -4.96
CA GLU A 77 -18.24 -4.09 -5.74
C GLU A 77 -16.80 -4.42 -5.34
N PRO A 78 -16.53 -5.61 -4.80
CA PRO A 78 -15.18 -5.99 -4.41
C PRO A 78 -14.30 -6.00 -5.66
N VAL A 79 -13.22 -5.21 -5.63
CA VAL A 79 -12.21 -5.19 -6.70
C VAL A 79 -11.61 -6.58 -6.81
N GLU A 80 -11.65 -7.14 -8.02
CA GLU A 80 -11.03 -8.43 -8.32
C GLU A 80 -9.51 -8.32 -8.17
N THR A 81 -8.95 -9.13 -7.27
CA THR A 81 -7.50 -9.19 -7.06
C THR A 81 -6.85 -9.88 -8.24
N MET A 82 -5.82 -9.25 -8.80
CA MET A 82 -5.05 -9.80 -9.91
C MET A 82 -3.55 -9.63 -9.64
N PHE A 83 -2.75 -10.61 -10.04
CA PHE A 83 -1.28 -10.50 -9.96
C PHE A 83 -0.69 -10.41 -11.35
N GLU A 84 0.30 -9.53 -11.49
CA GLU A 84 1.06 -9.41 -12.73
C GLU A 84 2.56 -9.44 -12.46
N GLY A 85 3.26 -10.31 -13.19
CA GLY A 85 4.71 -10.41 -13.16
C GLY A 85 5.34 -9.70 -14.35
N THR A 86 6.33 -8.85 -14.12
CA THR A 86 7.14 -8.20 -15.15
C THR A 86 8.63 -8.44 -14.89
N MET A 87 9.37 -8.80 -15.94
CA MET A 87 10.83 -8.81 -15.97
C MET A 87 11.32 -7.51 -16.62
N LEU A 88 12.14 -6.77 -15.89
CA LEU A 88 12.81 -5.57 -16.33
C LEU A 88 14.29 -5.88 -16.52
N GLU A 89 14.82 -5.61 -17.71
CA GLU A 89 16.22 -5.88 -18.05
C GLU A 89 16.89 -4.61 -18.58
N LYS A 90 18.11 -4.31 -18.14
CA LYS A 90 18.88 -3.21 -18.74
C LYS A 90 19.04 -3.50 -20.24
N ALA A 91 18.64 -2.55 -21.08
CA ALA A 91 18.79 -2.69 -22.52
C ALA A 91 20.27 -2.66 -22.90
N GLU A 92 20.61 -3.33 -24.01
CA GLU A 92 21.95 -3.25 -24.57
C GLU A 92 22.34 -1.78 -24.85
N PRO A 93 23.57 -1.39 -24.50
CA PRO A 93 24.01 -0.04 -24.77
C PRO A 93 24.18 0.16 -26.28
N LEU A 94 24.01 1.39 -26.74
CA LEU A 94 24.51 1.77 -28.06
C LEU A 94 26.02 1.52 -28.10
N ILE A 95 26.57 1.26 -29.30
CA ILE A 95 27.99 0.95 -29.51
C ILE A 95 28.88 1.93 -28.71
N GLY A 96 29.71 1.40 -27.82
CA GLY A 96 30.61 2.19 -26.94
C GLY A 96 30.00 2.73 -25.64
N GLY A 97 28.70 2.50 -25.39
CA GLY A 97 27.99 2.97 -24.20
C GLY A 97 28.06 2.03 -23.00
N LYS A 98 27.67 2.53 -21.82
CA LYS A 98 27.52 1.73 -20.59
C LYS A 98 26.11 1.18 -20.47
N LEU A 99 25.99 -0.01 -19.86
CA LEU A 99 24.69 -0.61 -19.53
C LEU A 99 24.01 0.22 -18.43
N THR A 100 22.88 0.86 -18.74
CA THR A 100 22.20 1.79 -17.80
C THR A 100 20.74 1.39 -17.55
N TRP A 101 20.21 1.80 -16.41
CA TRP A 101 18.78 1.71 -16.09
C TRP A 101 17.93 2.80 -16.77
N ALA A 102 18.54 3.70 -17.54
CA ALA A 102 17.82 4.71 -18.31
C ALA A 102 17.07 4.10 -19.51
N ARG A 103 17.50 2.92 -19.98
CA ARG A 103 16.86 2.13 -21.03
C ARG A 103 16.60 0.74 -20.51
N VAL A 104 15.34 0.37 -20.40
CA VAL A 104 14.92 -0.89 -19.79
C VAL A 104 14.00 -1.61 -20.76
N GLY A 105 14.36 -2.85 -21.10
CA GLY A 105 13.45 -3.77 -21.75
C GLY A 105 12.43 -4.29 -20.74
N LYS A 106 11.15 -4.24 -21.11
CA LYS A 106 10.03 -4.74 -20.31
C LYS A 106 9.48 -6.01 -20.95
N ARG A 107 9.36 -7.08 -20.16
CA ARG A 107 8.76 -8.35 -20.61
C ARG A 107 7.83 -8.90 -19.55
N SER A 108 6.55 -9.11 -19.89
CA SER A 108 5.61 -9.79 -19.01
C SER A 108 6.02 -11.24 -18.78
N LEU A 109 5.87 -11.71 -17.54
CA LEU A 109 6.13 -13.09 -17.19
C LEU A 109 4.96 -13.98 -17.63
N PRO A 110 5.20 -15.10 -18.33
CA PRO A 110 4.16 -16.01 -18.77
C PRO A 110 3.77 -16.97 -17.65
N PHE A 111 3.38 -16.44 -16.49
CA PHE A 111 3.03 -17.21 -15.30
C PHE A 111 1.63 -16.84 -14.81
N ASP A 112 0.86 -17.85 -14.43
CA ASP A 112 -0.44 -17.66 -13.80
C ASP A 112 -0.30 -17.09 -12.38
N GLU A 113 -1.38 -16.51 -11.88
CA GLU A 113 -1.46 -15.92 -10.53
C GLU A 113 -0.96 -16.86 -9.43
N LYS A 114 -1.38 -18.14 -9.44
CA LYS A 114 -0.95 -19.14 -8.46
C LYS A 114 0.58 -19.28 -8.41
N LYS A 115 1.23 -19.21 -9.58
CA LYS A 115 2.68 -19.32 -9.69
C LYS A 115 3.37 -18.03 -9.26
N LEU A 116 2.79 -16.86 -9.56
CA LEU A 116 3.29 -15.58 -9.05
C LEU A 116 3.25 -15.55 -7.52
N VAL A 117 2.13 -15.93 -6.91
CA VAL A 117 1.98 -16.02 -5.45
C VAL A 117 3.00 -16.99 -4.83
N ALA A 118 3.23 -18.14 -5.46
CA ALA A 118 4.25 -19.09 -5.01
C ALA A 118 5.66 -18.48 -5.02
N LEU A 119 6.01 -17.75 -6.09
CA LEU A 119 7.30 -17.06 -6.19
C LEU A 119 7.48 -15.97 -5.13
N VAL A 120 6.43 -15.19 -4.84
CA VAL A 120 6.44 -14.20 -3.75
C VAL A 120 6.69 -14.89 -2.41
N ARG A 121 5.95 -15.98 -2.14
CA ARG A 121 6.07 -16.73 -0.89
C ARG A 121 7.46 -17.31 -0.71
N GLU A 122 8.01 -17.92 -1.76
CA GLU A 122 9.35 -18.50 -1.75
C GLU A 122 10.40 -17.43 -1.46
N HIS A 123 10.35 -16.29 -2.15
CA HIS A 123 11.29 -15.20 -1.93
C HIS A 123 11.24 -14.69 -0.49
N ARG A 124 10.04 -14.43 0.05
CA ARG A 124 9.86 -13.97 1.43
C ARG A 124 10.35 -14.97 2.47
N GLN A 125 10.19 -16.27 2.22
CA GLN A 125 10.73 -17.30 3.11
C GLN A 125 12.26 -17.31 3.13
N GLN A 126 12.90 -17.04 1.99
CA GLN A 126 14.36 -17.00 1.86
C GLN A 126 14.97 -15.73 2.44
N THR A 127 14.41 -14.55 2.12
CA THR A 127 15.00 -13.26 2.49
C THR A 127 14.50 -12.71 3.81
N ARG A 128 13.34 -13.16 4.29
CA ARG A 128 12.63 -12.63 5.45
C ARG A 128 12.41 -11.11 5.36
N SER A 129 12.22 -10.59 4.15
CA SER A 129 11.95 -9.18 3.89
C SER A 129 10.58 -8.94 3.26
N GLY A 130 10.06 -7.74 3.50
CA GLY A 130 8.86 -7.24 2.83
C GLY A 130 9.19 -6.39 1.60
N PRO A 131 8.18 -6.11 0.75
CA PRO A 131 8.36 -5.38 -0.51
C PRO A 131 8.98 -3.99 -0.30
N ALA A 132 8.61 -3.28 0.76
CA ALA A 132 9.18 -1.98 1.08
C ALA A 132 10.69 -2.07 1.38
N ALA A 133 11.13 -3.09 2.11
CA ALA A 133 12.54 -3.32 2.43
C ALA A 133 13.33 -3.78 1.19
N ASP A 134 12.71 -4.55 0.30
CA ASP A 134 13.35 -4.94 -0.96
C ASP A 134 13.45 -3.78 -1.95
N PHE A 135 12.44 -2.93 -1.99
CA PHE A 135 12.43 -1.71 -2.79
C PHE A 135 13.45 -0.67 -2.30
N SER A 136 13.59 -0.48 -0.98
CA SER A 136 14.57 0.48 -0.43
C SER A 136 16.02 0.07 -0.67
N ARG A 137 16.28 -1.23 -0.91
CA ARG A 137 17.60 -1.75 -1.29
C ARG A 137 17.98 -1.54 -2.76
N LEU A 138 17.09 -0.97 -3.55
CA LEU A 138 17.35 -0.61 -4.94
C LEU A 138 18.02 0.76 -5.02
N SER A 139 18.83 0.97 -6.06
CA SER A 139 19.30 2.31 -6.42
C SER A 139 18.14 3.20 -6.87
N SER A 140 18.28 4.51 -6.76
CA SER A 140 17.25 5.48 -7.16
C SER A 140 16.80 5.31 -8.61
N ASN A 141 17.70 4.95 -9.52
CA ASN A 141 17.35 4.68 -10.91
C ASN A 141 16.45 3.44 -11.06
N GLN A 142 16.72 2.39 -10.29
CA GLN A 142 15.89 1.17 -10.28
C GLN A 142 14.52 1.44 -9.66
N GLN A 143 14.49 2.19 -8.55
CA GLN A 143 13.25 2.61 -7.91
C GLN A 143 12.39 3.42 -8.89
N GLY A 144 12.99 4.38 -9.60
CA GLY A 144 12.30 5.18 -10.61
C GLY A 144 11.69 4.35 -11.75
N VAL A 145 12.39 3.31 -12.21
CA VAL A 145 11.84 2.40 -13.24
C VAL A 145 10.64 1.61 -12.72
N ILE A 146 10.70 1.08 -11.49
CA ILE A 146 9.58 0.35 -10.89
C ILE A 146 8.40 1.29 -10.60
N THR A 147 8.67 2.51 -10.14
CA THR A 147 7.64 3.52 -9.87
C THR A 147 6.88 3.84 -11.14
N ARG A 148 7.59 4.12 -12.25
CA ARG A 148 6.96 4.32 -13.57
C ARG A 148 6.16 3.11 -14.05
N LEU A 149 6.65 1.90 -13.78
CA LEU A 149 5.91 0.68 -14.12
C LEU A 149 4.56 0.60 -13.37
N ILE A 150 4.53 1.02 -12.10
CA ILE A 150 3.30 1.02 -11.30
C ILE A 150 2.37 2.15 -11.77
N GLU A 151 2.89 3.35 -12.00
CA GLU A 151 2.14 4.47 -12.57
C GLU A 151 1.52 4.12 -13.94
N GLU A 152 2.27 3.46 -14.83
CA GLU A 152 1.78 2.96 -16.11
C GLU A 152 0.61 2.00 -15.93
N ARG A 153 0.67 1.10 -14.94
CA ARG A 153 -0.41 0.15 -14.65
C ARG A 153 -1.61 0.84 -14.04
N GLN A 154 -1.39 1.78 -13.12
CA GLN A 154 -2.46 2.59 -12.54
C GLN A 154 -3.18 3.43 -13.60
N LEU A 155 -2.46 3.98 -14.58
CA LEU A 155 -3.06 4.76 -15.66
C LEU A 155 -3.87 3.90 -16.64
N GLN A 156 -3.49 2.63 -16.82
CA GLN A 156 -4.21 1.68 -17.66
C GLN A 156 -5.40 1.04 -16.95
N GLU A 157 -5.51 1.22 -15.63
CA GLU A 157 -6.61 0.71 -14.84
C GLU A 157 -7.91 1.45 -15.16
N LYS A 158 -8.97 0.68 -15.40
CA LYS A 158 -10.30 1.23 -15.73
C LYS A 158 -11.14 1.45 -14.48
N ASN A 159 -10.88 0.69 -13.42
CA ASN A 159 -11.59 0.81 -12.16
C ASN A 159 -10.88 1.84 -11.26
N GLY A 160 -11.52 3.00 -11.04
CA GLY A 160 -10.96 4.06 -10.20
C GLY A 160 -10.78 3.70 -8.73
N ASP A 161 -11.43 2.63 -8.26
CA ASP A 161 -11.28 2.11 -6.90
C ASP A 161 -10.22 1.00 -6.79
N ALA A 162 -9.58 0.63 -7.91
CA ALA A 162 -8.52 -0.38 -7.94
C ALA A 162 -7.13 0.25 -7.93
N ASP A 163 -6.20 -0.38 -7.20
CA ASP A 163 -4.85 0.13 -7.00
C ASP A 163 -3.80 -0.92 -7.33
N TRP A 164 -2.80 -0.52 -8.10
CA TRP A 164 -1.65 -1.37 -8.39
C TRP A 164 -0.54 -1.13 -7.37
N ILE A 165 -0.17 -2.20 -6.65
CA ILE A 165 0.80 -2.14 -5.56
C ILE A 165 1.95 -3.11 -5.76
N LEU A 166 3.12 -2.77 -5.21
CA LEU A 166 4.30 -3.63 -5.25
C LEU A 166 4.18 -4.74 -4.20
N VAL A 167 4.29 -5.99 -4.63
CA VAL A 167 4.24 -7.17 -3.74
C VAL A 167 5.59 -7.82 -3.57
N ASP A 168 6.39 -7.85 -4.65
CA ASP A 168 7.70 -8.49 -4.64
C ASP A 168 8.64 -7.86 -5.66
N VAL A 169 9.92 -7.74 -5.29
CA VAL A 169 10.99 -7.37 -6.21
C VAL A 169 12.23 -8.22 -5.95
N VAL A 170 12.72 -8.88 -7.01
CA VAL A 170 13.91 -9.72 -6.95
C VAL A 170 14.97 -9.21 -7.90
N ARG A 171 16.20 -9.08 -7.39
CA ARG A 171 17.37 -8.58 -8.12
C ARG A 171 18.16 -9.75 -8.71
N TYR A 172 18.45 -9.68 -10.00
CA TYR A 172 19.33 -10.62 -10.71
C TYR A 172 20.48 -9.87 -11.36
N GLY A 173 21.67 -10.47 -11.36
CA GLY A 173 22.88 -9.74 -11.67
C GLY A 173 24.14 -10.48 -11.28
N VAL A 174 25.27 -9.80 -11.43
CA VAL A 174 26.58 -10.38 -11.14
C VAL A 174 26.99 -9.95 -9.72
N PRO A 175 27.17 -10.89 -8.78
CA PRO A 175 27.73 -10.56 -7.48
C PRO A 175 29.20 -10.17 -7.68
N HIS A 176 29.63 -9.11 -7.01
CA HIS A 176 31.05 -8.80 -6.92
C HIS A 176 31.62 -9.45 -5.67
N PHE A 177 32.81 -10.03 -5.79
CA PHE A 177 33.50 -10.58 -4.64
C PHE A 177 33.98 -9.47 -3.69
N PHE A 178 33.75 -9.69 -2.40
CA PHE A 178 34.30 -8.99 -1.22
C PHE A 178 34.02 -7.48 -1.00
N THR A 179 33.77 -6.63 -2.01
CA THR A 179 33.80 -5.16 -1.76
C THR A 179 32.75 -4.31 -2.47
N ARG A 180 31.95 -4.85 -3.41
CA ARG A 180 31.00 -4.03 -4.17
C ARG A 180 29.58 -4.58 -4.11
N PRO A 181 28.57 -3.70 -4.13
CA PRO A 181 27.20 -4.10 -4.39
C PRO A 181 27.10 -4.89 -5.70
N MET A 182 26.21 -5.88 -5.72
CA MET A 182 25.87 -6.66 -6.91
C MET A 182 25.52 -5.74 -8.09
N ASP A 183 26.09 -5.99 -9.28
CA ASP A 183 25.64 -5.32 -10.51
C ASP A 183 24.33 -5.96 -10.96
N VAL A 184 23.23 -5.36 -10.53
CA VAL A 184 21.89 -5.79 -10.92
C VAL A 184 21.67 -5.48 -12.40
N ARG A 185 21.36 -6.52 -13.17
CA ARG A 185 21.09 -6.45 -14.62
C ARG A 185 19.62 -6.67 -14.95
N LYS A 186 18.90 -7.45 -14.12
CA LYS A 186 17.47 -7.70 -14.25
C LYS A 186 16.76 -7.55 -12.92
N LEU A 187 15.50 -7.13 -12.98
CA LEU A 187 14.58 -7.07 -11.86
C LEU A 187 13.33 -7.86 -12.23
N ARG A 188 12.96 -8.84 -11.40
CA ARG A 188 11.61 -9.39 -11.42
C ARG A 188 10.76 -8.54 -10.49
N VAL A 189 9.66 -8.00 -11.01
CA VAL A 189 8.69 -7.21 -10.27
C VAL A 189 7.36 -7.95 -10.32
N ILE A 190 6.71 -8.11 -9.18
CA ILE A 190 5.36 -8.66 -9.09
C ILE A 190 4.47 -7.59 -8.46
N LEU A 191 3.44 -7.20 -9.21
CA LEU A 191 2.41 -6.27 -8.78
C LEU A 191 1.13 -7.02 -8.45
N LYS A 192 0.32 -6.41 -7.59
CA LYS A 192 -1.04 -6.84 -7.29
C LYS A 192 -2.00 -5.66 -7.52
N ARG A 193 -3.17 -5.99 -8.07
CA ARG A 193 -4.37 -5.16 -8.12
C ARG A 193 -5.24 -5.39 -6.89
#